data_AF-A0A0N8W6Q5-F1
#
_entry.id   AF-A0A0N8W6Q5-F1
#
_cell.length_a   1.000
_cell.length_b   1.000
_cell.length_c   1.000
_cell.angle_alpha   90.00
_cell.angle_beta   90.00
_cell.angle_gamma   90.00
#
_symmetry.space_group_name_H-M   'P 1'
#
loop_
_entity.id
_entity.type
_entity.pdbx_description
1 polymer ?
#
loop_
_entity_poly.entity_id
_entity_poly.type
_entity_poly.pdbx_seq_one_letter_code
_entity_poly.pdbx_strand_id
1 'polypeptide(L)'
;MSHGSHDTADATAAELCESIGLKAGDVVDIRKLRALCETHGIDAYLYWEEDLAREGDLERDIRDYAGIPEENRPFIHIEGFIRFFTETYAMFPKSTDELFEAIPLRITILSCGRRTSAGRKAYVIGLMPFLDEIDV
;
A
#
# COMPACT_ATOMS: atom_id res chain seq x y z
N MET A 1 -8.77 -23.86 25.16
CA MET A 1 -7.78 -22.77 24.99
C MET A 1 -6.91 -23.17 23.82
N SER A 2 -7.22 -22.66 22.63
CA SER A 2 -6.50 -22.99 21.40
C SER A 2 -6.15 -21.68 20.70
N HIS A 3 -5.13 -21.00 21.22
CA HIS A 3 -4.45 -19.91 20.51
C HIS A 3 -3.15 -20.51 19.97
N GLY A 4 -2.97 -20.58 18.65
CA GLY A 4 -1.72 -21.12 18.11
C GLY A 4 -1.67 -21.36 16.61
N SER A 5 -2.32 -20.56 15.77
CA SER A 5 -2.19 -20.72 14.29
C SER A 5 -2.15 -19.40 13.51
N HIS A 6 -2.07 -18.25 14.18
CA HIS A 6 -1.95 -16.96 13.50
C HIS A 6 -0.49 -16.55 13.25
N ASP A 7 0.44 -17.04 14.07
CA ASP A 7 1.84 -16.60 14.14
C ASP A 7 2.67 -16.94 12.87
N THR A 8 2.50 -18.14 12.31
CA THR A 8 3.35 -18.58 11.19
C THR A 8 3.00 -17.93 9.84
N ALA A 9 1.72 -17.59 9.64
CA ALA A 9 1.25 -17.04 8.37
C ALA A 9 1.68 -15.57 8.18
N ASP A 10 1.74 -14.82 9.29
CA ASP A 10 2.18 -13.43 9.31
C ASP A 10 3.70 -13.33 9.14
N ALA A 11 4.46 -14.16 9.87
CA ALA A 11 5.91 -14.28 9.71
C ALA A 11 6.31 -14.60 8.25
N THR A 12 5.57 -15.49 7.56
CA THR A 12 5.87 -15.81 6.15
C THR A 12 5.64 -14.63 5.20
N ALA A 13 4.66 -13.77 5.49
CA ALA A 13 4.38 -12.60 4.66
C ALA A 13 5.43 -11.51 4.88
N ALA A 14 5.84 -11.28 6.13
CA ALA A 14 6.93 -10.38 6.47
C ALA A 14 8.25 -10.84 5.82
N GLU A 15 8.61 -12.12 5.93
CA GLU A 15 9.81 -12.69 5.31
C GLU A 15 9.80 -12.59 3.78
N LEU A 16 8.64 -12.79 3.15
CA LEU A 16 8.47 -12.58 1.70
C LEU A 16 8.73 -11.12 1.32
N CYS A 17 8.11 -10.18 2.03
CA CYS A 17 8.29 -8.75 1.81
C CYS A 17 9.74 -8.31 2.01
N GLU A 18 10.38 -8.73 3.10
CA GLU A 18 11.78 -8.41 3.38
C GLU A 18 12.71 -8.99 2.30
N SER A 19 12.44 -10.21 1.82
CA SER A 19 13.21 -10.85 0.73
C SER A 19 13.17 -10.08 -0.59
N ILE A 20 12.15 -9.24 -0.80
CA ILE A 20 12.01 -8.41 -2.01
C ILE A 20 12.30 -6.91 -1.75
N GLY A 21 12.79 -6.58 -0.55
CA GLY A 21 13.18 -5.22 -0.16
C GLY A 21 12.04 -4.32 0.29
N LEU A 22 10.96 -4.88 0.84
CA LEU A 22 9.85 -4.17 1.49
C LEU A 22 9.90 -4.44 3.00
N LYS A 23 10.68 -3.66 3.73
CA LYS A 23 10.79 -3.80 5.18
C LYS A 23 10.06 -2.67 5.90
N ALA A 24 9.48 -2.96 7.07
CA ALA A 24 8.95 -1.90 7.94
C ALA A 24 9.99 -0.82 8.22
N GLY A 25 9.62 0.44 7.96
CA GLY A 25 10.48 1.62 8.05
C GLY A 25 11.23 1.99 6.75
N ASP A 26 11.24 1.13 5.73
CA ASP A 26 11.83 1.49 4.43
C ASP A 26 10.96 2.51 3.70
N VAL A 27 11.63 3.38 2.94
CA VAL A 27 10.98 4.37 2.08
C VAL A 27 11.20 3.96 0.63
N VAL A 28 10.11 3.72 -0.09
CA VAL A 28 10.13 3.14 -1.44
C VAL A 28 9.35 4.06 -2.40
N ASP A 29 9.91 4.31 -3.58
CA ASP A 29 9.21 5.00 -4.66
C ASP A 29 7.96 4.21 -5.08
N ILE A 30 6.83 4.89 -5.28
CA ILE A 30 5.56 4.24 -5.61
C ILE A 30 5.62 3.37 -6.88
N ARG A 31 6.42 3.74 -7.90
CA ARG A 31 6.58 2.94 -9.12
C ARG A 31 7.35 1.66 -8.82
N LYS A 32 8.41 1.77 -8.00
CA LYS A 32 9.16 0.59 -7.53
C LYS A 32 8.28 -0.33 -6.69
N LEU A 33 7.49 0.23 -5.78
CA LEU A 33 6.54 -0.53 -4.95
C LEU A 33 5.53 -1.27 -5.84
N ARG A 34 4.93 -0.58 -6.81
CA ARG A 34 4.01 -1.18 -7.77
C ARG A 34 4.63 -2.34 -8.53
N ALA A 35 5.83 -2.15 -9.08
CA ALA A 35 6.54 -3.17 -9.85
C ALA A 35 6.86 -4.43 -9.01
N LEU A 36 7.27 -4.24 -7.74
CA LEU A 36 7.50 -5.34 -6.80
C LEU A 36 6.20 -6.09 -6.49
N CYS A 37 5.13 -5.36 -6.19
CA CYS A 37 3.82 -5.93 -5.90
C CYS A 37 3.27 -6.75 -7.08
N GLU A 38 3.37 -6.23 -8.30
CA GLU A 38 2.93 -6.93 -9.51
C GLU A 38 3.77 -8.19 -9.77
N THR A 39 5.10 -8.10 -9.64
CA THR A 39 6.02 -9.21 -9.89
C THR A 39 5.82 -10.37 -8.91
N HIS A 40 5.55 -10.06 -7.65
CA HIS A 40 5.44 -11.05 -6.57
C HIS A 40 3.99 -11.41 -6.20
N GLY A 41 2.99 -10.81 -6.85
CA GLY A 41 1.58 -11.05 -6.58
C GLY A 41 1.13 -10.58 -5.19
N ILE A 42 1.70 -9.48 -4.70
CA ILE A 42 1.42 -8.87 -3.39
C ILE A 42 0.51 -7.66 -3.62
N ASP A 43 -0.48 -7.44 -2.74
CA ASP A 43 -1.27 -6.20 -2.77
C ASP A 43 -0.58 -5.09 -1.97
N ALA A 44 -0.56 -3.87 -2.50
CA ALA A 44 -0.17 -2.69 -1.72
C ALA A 44 -1.39 -1.82 -1.43
N TYR A 45 -1.52 -1.43 -0.16
CA TYR A 45 -2.50 -0.47 0.30
C TYR A 45 -1.79 0.75 0.87
N LEU A 46 -2.14 1.92 0.33
CA LEU A 46 -1.56 3.21 0.68
C LEU A 46 -2.52 3.93 1.62
N TYR A 47 -2.07 4.24 2.83
CA TYR A 47 -2.84 4.96 3.83
C TYR A 47 -2.44 6.43 3.84
N TRP A 48 -3.43 7.30 4.07
CA TRP A 48 -3.20 8.73 4.33
C TRP A 48 -3.09 9.02 5.82
N GLU A 49 -3.84 8.27 6.65
CA GLU A 49 -3.88 8.43 8.10
C GLU A 49 -2.89 7.46 8.76
N GLU A 50 -1.84 8.00 9.38
CA GLU A 50 -0.80 7.21 10.04
C GLU A 50 -1.33 6.36 11.21
N ASP A 51 -2.24 6.91 12.02
CA ASP A 51 -2.85 6.20 13.15
C ASP A 51 -3.55 4.92 12.69
N LEU A 52 -4.38 5.04 11.65
CA LEU A 52 -5.10 3.91 11.07
C LEU A 52 -4.12 2.91 10.45
N ALA A 53 -3.10 3.39 9.75
CA ALA A 53 -2.09 2.55 9.12
C ALA A 53 -1.25 1.75 10.14
N ARG A 54 -0.97 2.35 11.31
CA ARG A 54 -0.22 1.70 12.40
C ARG A 54 -1.03 0.66 13.17
N GLU A 55 -2.34 0.79 13.24
CA GLU A 55 -3.19 -0.29 13.77
C GLU A 55 -3.05 -1.57 12.92
N GLY A 56 -2.80 -1.42 11.62
CA GLY A 56 -2.36 -2.50 10.74
C GLY A 56 -3.42 -3.57 10.43
N ASP A 57 -4.69 -3.33 10.72
CA ASP A 57 -5.79 -4.30 10.53
C ASP A 57 -6.55 -4.02 9.23
N LEU A 58 -5.87 -4.26 8.10
CA LEU A 58 -6.44 -4.03 6.76
C LEU A 58 -7.78 -4.76 6.54
N GLU A 59 -7.98 -5.95 7.10
CA GLU A 59 -9.23 -6.69 6.91
C GLU A 59 -10.40 -6.03 7.64
N ARG A 60 -10.17 -5.52 8.85
CA ARG A 60 -11.15 -4.68 9.57
C ARG A 60 -11.41 -3.39 8.81
N ASP A 61 -10.37 -2.72 8.34
CA ASP A 61 -10.52 -1.43 7.63
C ASP A 61 -11.32 -1.61 6.34
N ILE A 62 -11.02 -2.64 5.54
CA ILE A 62 -11.81 -2.96 4.34
C ILE A 62 -13.29 -3.19 4.68
N ARG A 63 -13.59 -3.81 5.82
CA ARG A 63 -14.96 -4.05 6.26
C ARG A 63 -15.65 -2.76 6.71
N ASP A 64 -14.96 -1.95 7.51
CA ASP A 64 -15.51 -0.71 8.07
C ASP A 64 -15.82 0.31 6.95
N TYR A 65 -14.93 0.40 5.96
CA TYR A 65 -15.04 1.32 4.84
C TYR A 65 -15.68 0.70 3.58
N ALA A 66 -16.27 -0.50 3.67
CA ALA A 66 -16.85 -1.21 2.52
C ALA A 66 -17.96 -0.42 1.80
N GLY A 67 -18.71 0.41 2.53
CA GLY A 67 -19.77 1.26 1.98
C GLY A 67 -19.29 2.58 1.37
N ILE A 68 -17.99 2.89 1.48
CA ILE A 68 -17.40 4.15 1.02
C ILE A 68 -16.66 3.89 -0.30
N PRO A 69 -16.80 4.75 -1.33
CA PRO A 69 -16.00 4.65 -2.55
C PRO A 69 -14.51 4.68 -2.24
N GLU A 70 -13.70 3.91 -2.95
CA GLU A 70 -12.28 3.74 -2.64
C GLU A 70 -11.50 5.07 -2.59
N GLU A 71 -11.81 6.02 -3.47
CA GLU A 71 -11.23 7.37 -3.49
C GLU A 71 -11.54 8.23 -2.26
N ASN A 72 -12.58 7.87 -1.50
CA ASN A 72 -13.03 8.58 -0.30
C ASN A 72 -12.63 7.87 1.00
N ARG A 73 -11.91 6.75 0.91
CA ARG A 73 -11.42 6.01 2.07
C ARG A 73 -10.11 6.62 2.58
N PRO A 74 -9.77 6.44 3.87
CA PRO A 74 -8.46 6.84 4.42
C PRO A 74 -7.31 5.92 3.98
N PHE A 75 -7.58 4.98 3.07
CA PHE A 75 -6.60 4.12 2.42
C PHE A 75 -7.10 3.69 1.03
N ILE A 76 -6.18 3.37 0.13
CA ILE A 76 -6.48 2.99 -1.25
C ILE A 76 -5.55 1.88 -1.73
N HIS A 77 -6.02 1.03 -2.65
CA HIS A 77 -5.13 0.09 -3.32
C HIS A 77 -4.20 0.83 -4.29
N ILE A 78 -2.95 0.38 -4.43
CA ILE A 78 -1.95 1.06 -5.27
C ILE A 78 -2.42 1.27 -6.72
N GLU A 79 -3.14 0.31 -7.31
CA GLU A 79 -3.66 0.44 -8.67
C GLU A 79 -4.80 1.47 -8.74
N GLY A 80 -5.64 1.50 -7.71
CA GLY A 80 -6.69 2.52 -7.56
C GLY A 80 -6.09 3.91 -7.45
N PHE A 81 -5.02 4.05 -6.67
CA PHE A 81 -4.30 5.32 -6.52
C PHE A 81 -3.65 5.77 -7.82
N ILE A 82 -2.92 4.89 -8.51
CA ILE A 82 -2.25 5.25 -9.78
C ILE A 82 -3.27 5.67 -10.84
N ARG A 83 -4.40 4.96 -10.91
CA ARG A 83 -5.51 5.33 -11.79
C ARG A 83 -6.07 6.71 -11.42
N PHE A 84 -6.44 6.91 -10.15
CA PHE A 84 -6.96 8.19 -9.65
C PHE A 84 -6.00 9.36 -9.88
N PHE A 85 -4.71 9.16 -9.61
CA PHE A 85 -3.65 10.15 -9.83
C PHE A 85 -3.53 10.46 -11.32
N THR A 86 -3.45 9.44 -12.18
CA THR A 86 -3.38 9.64 -13.63
C THR A 86 -4.61 10.36 -14.17
N GLU A 87 -5.82 10.03 -13.70
CA GLU A 87 -7.07 10.69 -14.10
C GLU A 87 -7.11 12.15 -13.64
N THR A 88 -6.72 12.42 -12.40
CA THR A 88 -6.68 13.77 -11.82
C THR A 88 -5.73 14.68 -12.60
N TYR A 89 -4.58 14.15 -12.99
CA TYR A 89 -3.56 14.87 -13.77
C TYR A 89 -3.66 14.62 -15.28
N ALA A 90 -4.74 13.99 -15.78
CA ALA A 90 -4.92 13.68 -17.19
C ALA A 90 -5.03 14.94 -18.09
N MET A 91 -5.30 16.10 -17.49
CA MET A 91 -5.25 17.39 -18.18
C MET A 91 -3.83 17.80 -18.60
N PHE A 92 -2.80 17.19 -18.01
CA PHE A 92 -1.41 17.40 -18.41
C PHE A 92 -1.04 16.43 -19.54
N PRO A 93 -0.33 16.89 -20.60
CA PRO A 93 0.08 16.05 -21.73
C PRO A 93 1.20 15.06 -21.40
N LYS A 94 1.43 14.79 -20.10
CA LYS A 94 2.51 13.94 -19.60
C LYS A 94 2.01 12.52 -19.40
N SER A 95 2.87 11.55 -19.70
CA SER A 95 2.65 10.15 -19.37
C SER A 95 2.62 9.94 -17.85
N THR A 96 1.98 8.87 -17.37
CA THR A 96 1.99 8.50 -15.94
C THR A 96 3.40 8.43 -15.34
N ASP A 97 4.38 7.94 -16.11
CA ASP A 97 5.77 7.89 -15.66
C ASP A 97 6.37 9.29 -15.48
N GLU A 98 6.18 10.18 -16.46
CA GLU A 98 6.63 11.59 -16.40
C GLU A 98 5.98 12.37 -15.25
N LEU A 99 4.74 12.01 -14.87
CA LEU A 99 4.06 12.59 -13.71
C LEU A 99 4.72 12.15 -12.40
N PHE A 100 5.05 10.86 -12.25
CA PHE A 100 5.74 10.35 -11.07
C PHE A 100 7.22 10.73 -11.02
N GLU A 101 7.86 11.03 -12.16
CA GLU A 101 9.17 11.67 -12.19
C GLU A 101 9.11 13.11 -11.70
N ALA A 102 8.07 13.85 -12.06
CA ALA A 102 7.87 15.22 -11.62
C ALA A 102 7.44 15.31 -10.15
N ILE A 103 6.70 14.31 -9.65
CA ILE A 103 6.16 14.27 -8.29
C ILE A 103 6.52 12.90 -7.67
N PRO A 104 7.76 12.72 -7.18
CA PRO A 104 8.20 11.44 -6.64
C PRO A 104 7.49 11.14 -5.32
N LEU A 105 6.59 10.16 -5.34
CA LEU A 105 5.87 9.70 -4.16
C LEU A 105 6.67 8.64 -3.42
N ARG A 106 7.20 9.03 -2.25
CA ARG A 106 7.99 8.20 -1.36
C ARG A 106 7.09 7.55 -0.30
N ILE A 107 6.81 6.26 -0.47
CA ILE A 107 5.92 5.50 0.40
C ILE A 107 6.72 4.87 1.53
N THR A 108 6.34 5.14 2.79
CA THR A 108 6.95 4.49 3.95
C THR A 108 6.27 3.16 4.20
N ILE A 109 6.99 2.06 4.12
CA ILE A 109 6.47 0.73 4.42
C ILE A 109 6.27 0.61 5.93
N LEU A 110 5.06 0.29 6.37
CA LEU A 110 4.75 0.15 7.79
C LEU A 110 4.73 -1.31 8.24
N SER A 111 4.06 -2.16 7.46
CA SER A 111 3.91 -3.57 7.79
C SER A 111 3.60 -4.39 6.56
N CYS A 112 3.84 -5.70 6.67
CA CYS A 112 3.36 -6.69 5.74
C CYS A 112 2.52 -7.72 6.48
N GLY A 113 1.49 -8.22 5.81
CA GLY A 113 0.60 -9.21 6.39
C GLY A 113 -0.01 -10.11 5.33
N ARG A 114 -0.96 -10.94 5.75
CA ARG A 114 -1.67 -11.86 4.84
C ARG A 114 -3.18 -11.77 5.03
N ARG A 115 -3.91 -11.52 3.95
CA ARG A 115 -5.37 -11.50 4.00
C ARG A 115 -5.90 -12.91 4.06
N THR A 116 -6.64 -13.24 5.11
CA THR A 116 -7.26 -14.57 5.23
C THR A 116 -8.48 -14.72 4.31
N SER A 117 -9.19 -13.62 4.05
CA SER A 117 -10.43 -13.60 3.26
C SER A 117 -10.23 -13.60 1.74
N ALA A 118 -9.06 -13.14 1.25
CA ALA A 118 -8.77 -12.98 -0.18
C ALA A 118 -7.76 -14.02 -0.69
N GLY A 119 -8.05 -15.30 -0.46
CA GLY A 119 -7.21 -16.39 -0.96
C GLY A 119 -5.79 -16.38 -0.41
N ARG A 120 -5.57 -15.88 0.82
CA ARG A 120 -4.25 -15.88 1.48
C ARG A 120 -3.20 -15.02 0.76
N LYS A 121 -3.63 -14.01 0.01
CA LYS A 121 -2.74 -13.08 -0.67
C LYS A 121 -1.97 -12.21 0.34
N ALA A 122 -0.67 -12.10 0.15
CA ALA A 122 0.18 -11.22 0.93
C ALA A 122 -0.13 -9.76 0.58
N TYR A 123 -0.01 -8.88 1.56
CA TYR A 123 -0.19 -7.45 1.38
C TYR A 123 0.86 -6.67 2.13
N VAL A 124 1.08 -5.44 1.70
CA VAL A 124 1.91 -4.44 2.35
C VAL A 124 1.07 -3.18 2.63
N ILE A 125 1.25 -2.62 3.82
CA ILE A 125 0.71 -1.32 4.21
C ILE A 125 1.81 -0.29 4.03
N GLY A 126 1.55 0.68 3.16
CA GLY A 126 2.40 1.84 2.95
C GLY A 126 1.72 3.10 3.45
N LEU A 127 2.50 4.02 4.03
CA LEU A 127 2.06 5.36 4.39
C LEU A 127 2.46 6.33 3.28
N MET A 128 1.49 7.10 2.80
CA MET A 128 1.73 8.19 1.86
C MET A 128 2.55 9.31 2.53
N PRO A 129 3.48 9.96 1.80
CA PRO A 129 4.16 11.14 2.32
C PRO A 129 3.16 12.29 2.45
N PHE A 130 3.37 13.18 3.43
CA PHE A 130 2.55 14.38 3.52
C PHE A 130 2.80 15.28 2.30
N LEU A 131 1.78 16.05 1.90
CA LEU A 131 1.87 16.96 0.75
C LEU A 131 3.01 17.98 0.89
N ASP A 132 3.36 18.36 2.12
CA ASP A 132 4.45 19.31 2.43
C ASP A 132 5.85 18.70 2.29
N GLU A 133 5.97 17.37 2.26
CA GLU A 133 7.23 16.64 2.07
C GLU A 133 7.51 16.26 0.61
N ILE A 134 6.54 16.56 -0.26
CA ILE A 134 6.66 16.43 -1.70
C ILE A 134 7.28 17.74 -2.19
N ASP A 135 8.57 17.73 -2.46
CA ASP A 135 9.28 18.86 -3.08
C ASP A 135 8.69 19.09 -4.48
N VAL A 136 7.91 20.17 -4.64
CA VAL A 136 7.21 20.56 -5.88
C VAL A 136 7.94 21.65 -6.65
#